data_AF-A0A9X2GSS2-F1
#
_entry.id   AF-A0A9X2GSS2-F1
#
_cell.length_a   1.000
_cell.length_b   1.000
_cell.length_c   1.000
_cell.angle_alpha   90.00
_cell.angle_beta   90.00
_cell.angle_gamma   90.00
#
_symmetry.space_group_name_H-M   'P 1'
#
loop_
_entity.id
_entity.type
_entity.pdbx_description
1 polymer ?
#
loop_
_entity_poly.entity_id
_entity_poly.type
_entity_poly.pdbx_seq_one_letter_code
_entity_poly.pdbx_strand_id
1 'polypeptide(L)'
;MSRDAVAEARRRYGQERDKKVKAGTWRGLVDAQQARQHVLQLHRTWLISYEAIGQLAGLTHTAVRHIIEGSAYRKLPPPARISARTSDAILTVTVDDLPDHHLINAVGSMRRLRALSVAGWPVRHVADHMGASWDSQKQLRRGERTTVLLRTARQLRETYEELVGLDPYEHCRPAVVTSTSTQAAASGWYPAAAWADVIDDPEAKPWQVVRCSYPTCINGSKDERLLCDTHLKLLQKRGTLDGARLMRNTQALLEDARFILATDPPINPNTQQIDGERLAERLGTTWAALERLLIRAELNLGKLRQTA
;
A
#
# COMPACT_ATOMS: atom_id res chain seq x y z
N MET A 1 -30.37 -7.92 -32.65
CA MET A 1 -29.66 -9.19 -32.33
C MET A 1 -30.57 -10.35 -32.69
N SER A 2 -30.16 -11.22 -33.62
CA SER A 2 -30.97 -12.38 -34.04
C SER A 2 -31.21 -13.35 -32.87
N ARG A 3 -32.42 -13.90 -32.74
CA ARG A 3 -32.80 -14.90 -31.71
C ARG A 3 -31.88 -16.12 -31.72
N ASP A 4 -31.27 -16.44 -32.86
CA ASP A 4 -30.40 -17.60 -33.03
C ASP A 4 -29.05 -17.45 -32.31
N ALA A 5 -28.48 -16.24 -32.29
CA ALA A 5 -27.20 -15.98 -31.63
C ALA A 5 -27.29 -16.16 -30.10
N VAL A 6 -28.42 -15.77 -29.50
CA VAL A 6 -28.67 -15.95 -28.07
C VAL A 6 -28.88 -17.42 -27.72
N ALA A 7 -29.60 -18.17 -28.58
CA ALA A 7 -29.80 -19.60 -28.42
C ALA A 7 -28.49 -20.39 -28.53
N GLU A 8 -27.62 -20.01 -29.47
CA GLU A 8 -26.29 -20.61 -29.63
C GLU A 8 -25.37 -20.32 -28.44
N ALA A 9 -25.34 -19.07 -27.96
CA ALA A 9 -24.59 -18.72 -26.76
C ALA A 9 -25.03 -19.51 -25.51
N ARG A 10 -26.36 -19.69 -25.33
CA ARG A 10 -26.92 -20.53 -24.25
C ARG A 10 -26.49 -21.99 -24.37
N ARG A 11 -26.50 -22.56 -25.59
CA ARG A 11 -26.04 -23.94 -25.83
C ARG A 11 -24.56 -24.11 -25.51
N ARG A 12 -23.70 -23.21 -25.96
CA ARG A 12 -22.25 -23.24 -25.65
C ARG A 12 -22.01 -23.17 -24.15
N TYR A 13 -22.69 -22.25 -23.45
CA TYR A 13 -22.61 -22.15 -21.99
C TYR A 13 -23.06 -23.44 -21.28
N GLY A 14 -24.16 -24.05 -21.70
CA GLY A 14 -24.64 -25.32 -21.15
C GLY A 14 -23.61 -26.45 -21.30
N GLN A 15 -23.04 -26.59 -22.51
CA GLN A 15 -22.01 -27.59 -22.78
C GLN A 15 -20.73 -27.37 -21.94
N GLU A 16 -20.25 -26.13 -21.83
CA GLU A 16 -19.08 -25.82 -20.98
C GLU A 16 -19.33 -26.08 -19.51
N ARG A 17 -20.53 -25.73 -19.02
CA ARG A 17 -20.95 -26.02 -17.65
C ARG A 17 -20.96 -27.52 -17.40
N ASP A 18 -21.58 -28.30 -18.28
CA ASP A 18 -21.69 -29.75 -18.10
C ASP A 18 -20.32 -30.44 -18.13
N LYS A 19 -19.39 -29.95 -18.97
CA LYS A 19 -17.98 -30.38 -18.94
C LYS A 19 -17.33 -30.11 -17.58
N LYS A 20 -17.49 -28.89 -17.04
CA LYS A 20 -16.93 -28.52 -15.73
C LYS A 20 -17.57 -29.28 -14.55
N VAL A 21 -18.87 -29.58 -14.64
CA VAL A 21 -19.57 -30.40 -13.63
C VAL A 21 -19.03 -31.83 -13.67
N LYS A 22 -18.91 -32.44 -14.85
CA LYS A 22 -18.33 -33.79 -15.00
C LYS A 22 -16.88 -33.86 -14.52
N ALA A 23 -16.10 -32.80 -14.73
CA ALA A 23 -14.72 -32.70 -14.26
C ALA A 23 -14.60 -32.36 -12.75
N GLY A 24 -15.72 -32.11 -12.04
CA GLY A 24 -15.69 -31.73 -10.62
C GLY A 24 -15.17 -30.30 -10.34
N THR A 25 -14.89 -29.51 -11.38
CA THR A 25 -14.30 -28.16 -11.25
C THR A 25 -15.33 -27.03 -11.27
N TRP A 26 -16.62 -27.35 -11.28
CA TRP A 26 -17.69 -26.36 -11.31
C TRP A 26 -17.93 -25.73 -9.92
N ARG A 27 -17.59 -24.44 -9.78
CA ARG A 27 -17.79 -23.67 -8.53
C ARG A 27 -19.16 -23.02 -8.38
N GLY A 28 -19.96 -22.94 -9.44
CA GLY A 28 -21.31 -22.37 -9.38
C GLY A 28 -21.33 -20.89 -8.95
N LEU A 29 -22.18 -20.58 -7.97
CA LEU A 29 -22.31 -19.25 -7.38
C LEU A 29 -21.41 -19.12 -6.15
N VAL A 30 -20.69 -18.02 -6.04
CA VAL A 30 -19.78 -17.68 -4.93
C VAL A 30 -20.24 -16.38 -4.28
N ASP A 31 -19.73 -16.10 -3.08
CA ASP A 31 -19.98 -14.83 -2.39
C ASP A 31 -19.49 -13.64 -3.24
N ALA A 32 -20.30 -12.59 -3.33
CA ALA A 32 -20.01 -11.41 -4.14
C ALA A 32 -19.16 -10.34 -3.42
N GLN A 33 -18.92 -10.47 -2.12
CA GLN A 33 -18.32 -9.44 -1.27
C GLN A 33 -16.92 -9.06 -1.73
N GLN A 34 -16.05 -10.04 -2.00
CA GLN A 34 -14.66 -9.76 -2.41
C GLN A 34 -14.63 -9.00 -3.76
N ALA A 35 -15.39 -9.46 -4.74
CA ALA A 35 -15.51 -8.80 -6.04
C ALA A 35 -16.08 -7.38 -5.89
N ARG A 36 -17.08 -7.18 -5.02
CA ARG A 36 -17.66 -5.86 -4.73
C ARG A 36 -16.64 -4.92 -4.10
N GLN A 37 -15.89 -5.38 -3.11
CA GLN A 37 -14.84 -4.60 -2.45
C GLN A 37 -13.76 -4.20 -3.45
N HIS A 38 -13.34 -5.13 -4.31
CA HIS A 38 -12.33 -4.87 -5.35
C HIS A 38 -12.76 -3.78 -6.34
N VAL A 39 -13.99 -3.85 -6.86
CA VAL A 39 -14.55 -2.82 -7.75
C VAL A 39 -14.61 -1.46 -7.04
N LEU A 40 -15.06 -1.43 -5.78
CA LEU A 40 -15.12 -0.19 -5.01
C LEU A 40 -13.73 0.39 -4.74
N GLN A 41 -12.73 -0.45 -4.50
CA GLN A 41 -11.35 -0.01 -4.31
C GLN A 41 -10.76 0.57 -5.61
N LEU A 42 -10.92 -0.12 -6.75
CA LEU A 42 -10.52 0.41 -8.06
C LEU A 42 -11.18 1.76 -8.36
N HIS A 43 -12.48 1.88 -8.06
CA HIS A 43 -13.22 3.10 -8.30
C HIS A 43 -12.80 4.24 -7.37
N ARG A 44 -12.71 4.01 -6.04
CA ARG A 44 -12.43 5.06 -5.05
C ARG A 44 -10.97 5.48 -5.05
N THR A 45 -10.05 4.53 -5.14
CA THR A 45 -8.62 4.81 -5.09
C THR A 45 -8.14 5.40 -6.41
N TRP A 46 -8.51 4.78 -7.53
CA TRP A 46 -7.91 5.08 -8.83
C TRP A 46 -8.83 5.87 -9.77
N LEU A 47 -10.08 6.15 -9.37
CA LEU A 47 -11.11 6.82 -10.17
C LEU A 47 -11.51 6.06 -11.44
N ILE A 48 -11.31 4.75 -11.46
CA ILE A 48 -11.65 3.90 -12.61
C ILE A 48 -13.18 3.76 -12.69
N SER A 49 -13.76 4.02 -13.86
CA SER A 49 -15.21 3.92 -14.05
C SER A 49 -15.68 2.45 -14.04
N TYR A 50 -16.93 2.21 -13.63
CA TYR A 50 -17.54 0.88 -13.72
C TYR A 50 -17.61 0.36 -15.17
N GLU A 51 -17.62 1.27 -16.14
CA GLU A 51 -17.54 0.91 -17.56
C GLU A 51 -16.17 0.34 -17.91
N ALA A 52 -15.08 1.01 -17.54
CA ALA A 52 -13.72 0.54 -17.79
C ALA A 52 -13.46 -0.79 -17.07
N ILE A 53 -13.88 -0.92 -15.80
CA ILE A 53 -13.80 -2.18 -15.05
C ILE A 53 -14.59 -3.28 -15.76
N GLY A 54 -15.78 -2.97 -16.28
CA GLY A 54 -16.60 -3.90 -17.04
C GLY A 54 -15.89 -4.37 -18.31
N GLN A 55 -15.36 -3.44 -19.11
CA GLN A 55 -14.64 -3.76 -20.33
C GLN A 55 -13.43 -4.68 -20.07
N LEU A 56 -12.61 -4.37 -19.06
CA LEU A 56 -11.47 -5.19 -18.67
C LEU A 56 -11.87 -6.58 -18.16
N ALA A 57 -12.97 -6.67 -17.40
CA ALA A 57 -13.50 -7.94 -16.91
C ALA A 57 -14.29 -8.74 -17.98
N GLY A 58 -14.49 -8.19 -19.19
CA GLY A 58 -15.37 -8.80 -20.21
C GLY A 58 -16.85 -8.83 -19.80
N LEU A 59 -17.27 -7.85 -19.00
CA LEU A 59 -18.63 -7.66 -18.47
C LEU A 59 -19.25 -6.37 -19.03
N THR A 60 -20.58 -6.27 -18.99
CA THR A 60 -21.25 -5.00 -19.27
C THR A 60 -21.13 -4.04 -18.09
N HIS A 61 -21.07 -2.74 -18.32
CA HIS A 61 -21.08 -1.74 -17.23
C HIS A 61 -22.30 -1.93 -16.31
N THR A 62 -23.44 -2.34 -16.87
CA THR A 62 -24.68 -2.64 -16.13
C THR A 62 -24.52 -3.82 -15.18
N ALA A 63 -23.73 -4.84 -15.56
CA ALA A 63 -23.46 -5.98 -14.70
C ALA A 63 -22.58 -5.57 -13.50
N VAL A 64 -21.54 -4.78 -13.74
CA VAL A 64 -20.69 -4.23 -12.66
C VAL A 64 -21.52 -3.36 -11.72
N ARG A 65 -22.31 -2.42 -12.26
CA ARG A 65 -23.22 -1.58 -11.47
C ARG A 65 -24.21 -2.42 -10.67
N HIS A 66 -24.75 -3.50 -11.25
CA HIS A 66 -25.68 -4.38 -10.55
C HIS A 66 -25.05 -5.09 -9.35
N ILE A 67 -23.77 -5.48 -9.45
CA ILE A 67 -23.03 -6.11 -8.35
C ILE A 67 -22.83 -5.15 -7.18
N ILE A 68 -22.62 -3.86 -7.47
CA ILE A 68 -22.40 -2.81 -6.46
C ILE A 68 -23.73 -2.32 -5.86
N GLU A 69 -24.67 -1.89 -6.69
CA GLU A 69 -25.86 -1.12 -6.28
C GLU A 69 -27.16 -1.94 -6.30
N GLY A 70 -27.14 -3.14 -6.89
CA GLY A 70 -28.36 -3.88 -7.18
C GLY A 70 -29.06 -3.34 -8.43
N SER A 71 -30.37 -3.48 -8.51
CA SER A 71 -31.14 -3.02 -9.66
C SER A 71 -32.32 -2.18 -9.19
N ALA A 72 -32.17 -0.85 -9.30
CA ALA A 72 -33.22 0.10 -8.96
C ALA A 72 -34.52 -0.15 -9.74
N TYR A 73 -34.43 -0.40 -11.06
CA TYR A 73 -35.60 -0.67 -11.91
C TYR A 73 -36.40 -1.90 -11.43
N ARG A 74 -35.70 -2.96 -11.03
CA ARG A 74 -36.32 -4.19 -10.49
C ARG A 74 -36.51 -4.19 -8.98
N LYS A 75 -36.15 -3.09 -8.29
CA LYS A 75 -36.13 -2.96 -6.82
C LYS A 75 -35.39 -4.11 -6.12
N LEU A 76 -34.31 -4.59 -6.73
CA LEU A 76 -33.49 -5.68 -6.19
C LEU A 76 -32.27 -5.10 -5.48
N PRO A 77 -31.91 -5.61 -4.29
CA PRO A 77 -30.66 -5.25 -3.64
C PRO A 77 -29.45 -5.78 -4.43
N PRO A 78 -28.22 -5.33 -4.10
CA PRO A 78 -27.01 -5.94 -4.61
C PRO A 78 -27.02 -7.46 -4.38
N PRO A 79 -26.65 -8.29 -5.38
CA PRO A 79 -26.71 -9.73 -5.25
C PRO A 79 -25.73 -10.23 -4.18
N ALA A 80 -26.20 -11.11 -3.29
CA ALA A 80 -25.35 -11.75 -2.28
C ALA A 80 -24.34 -12.72 -2.92
N ARG A 81 -24.72 -13.37 -4.03
CA ARG A 81 -23.89 -14.34 -4.74
C ARG A 81 -23.83 -14.03 -6.23
N ILE A 82 -22.67 -14.24 -6.83
CA ILE A 82 -22.40 -14.08 -8.27
C ILE A 82 -21.77 -15.36 -8.82
N SER A 83 -21.72 -15.51 -10.15
CA SER A 83 -21.04 -16.67 -10.73
C SER A 83 -19.54 -16.64 -10.40
N ALA A 84 -18.93 -17.80 -10.14
CA ALA A 84 -17.50 -17.90 -9.91
C ALA A 84 -16.68 -17.23 -11.03
N ARG A 85 -17.09 -17.46 -12.29
CA ARG A 85 -16.50 -16.81 -13.47
C ARG A 85 -16.53 -15.28 -13.38
N THR A 86 -17.65 -14.71 -12.96
CA THR A 86 -17.79 -13.25 -12.81
C THR A 86 -16.91 -12.73 -11.67
N SER A 87 -16.86 -13.46 -10.55
CA SER A 87 -15.98 -13.11 -9.43
C SER A 87 -14.52 -13.08 -9.86
N ASP A 88 -14.04 -14.17 -10.49
CA ASP A 88 -12.65 -14.26 -10.95
C ASP A 88 -12.33 -13.13 -11.95
N ALA A 89 -13.20 -12.91 -12.94
CA ALA A 89 -12.98 -11.89 -13.97
C ALA A 89 -12.88 -10.47 -13.39
N ILE A 90 -13.63 -10.18 -12.33
CA ILE A 90 -13.53 -8.90 -11.62
C ILE A 90 -12.23 -8.84 -10.83
N LEU A 91 -11.89 -9.89 -10.08
CA LEU A 91 -10.72 -9.93 -9.21
C LEU A 91 -9.39 -9.88 -9.98
N THR A 92 -9.38 -10.27 -11.26
CA THR A 92 -8.20 -10.15 -12.12
C THR A 92 -7.96 -8.74 -12.65
N VAL A 93 -8.95 -7.84 -12.60
CA VAL A 93 -8.79 -6.47 -13.11
C VAL A 93 -7.85 -5.69 -12.20
N THR A 94 -6.82 -5.09 -12.78
CA THR A 94 -5.88 -4.21 -12.10
C THR A 94 -5.82 -2.86 -12.80
N VAL A 95 -5.20 -1.88 -12.13
CA VAL A 95 -4.94 -0.56 -12.72
C VAL A 95 -3.98 -0.70 -13.91
N ASP A 96 -3.13 -1.72 -13.91
CA ASP A 96 -2.11 -1.90 -14.93
C ASP A 96 -2.67 -2.46 -16.26
N ASP A 97 -3.91 -2.94 -16.26
CA ASP A 97 -4.59 -3.37 -17.48
C ASP A 97 -5.16 -2.19 -18.30
N LEU A 98 -5.13 -0.98 -17.73
CA LEU A 98 -5.67 0.22 -18.38
C LEU A 98 -4.69 0.79 -19.43
N PRO A 99 -5.23 1.43 -20.49
CA PRO A 99 -4.42 2.19 -21.44
C PRO A 99 -3.69 3.37 -20.79
N ASP A 100 -2.50 3.67 -21.30
CA ASP A 100 -1.62 4.75 -20.82
C ASP A 100 -2.24 6.16 -20.78
N HIS A 101 -3.24 6.41 -21.63
CA HIS A 101 -3.93 7.69 -21.72
C HIS A 101 -5.13 7.80 -20.76
N HIS A 102 -5.41 6.76 -19.97
CA HIS A 102 -6.45 6.81 -18.95
C HIS A 102 -6.06 7.79 -17.84
N LEU A 103 -7.03 8.56 -17.35
CA LEU A 103 -6.83 9.46 -16.21
C LEU A 103 -7.11 8.70 -14.92
N ILE A 104 -6.18 8.78 -13.97
CA ILE A 104 -6.31 8.20 -12.63
C ILE A 104 -6.11 9.28 -11.56
N ASN A 105 -6.39 8.92 -10.32
CA ASN A 105 -6.16 9.78 -9.17
C ASN A 105 -4.70 10.24 -9.07
N ALA A 106 -4.48 11.55 -8.94
CA ALA A 106 -3.14 12.13 -8.81
C ALA A 106 -2.50 11.95 -7.44
N VAL A 107 -3.25 11.56 -6.40
CA VAL A 107 -2.81 11.57 -5.01
C VAL A 107 -1.52 10.76 -4.79
N GLY A 108 -1.46 9.54 -5.29
CA GLY A 108 -0.28 8.69 -5.14
C GLY A 108 0.96 9.24 -5.84
N SER A 109 0.78 9.85 -7.02
CA SER A 109 1.86 10.53 -7.75
C SER A 109 2.37 11.75 -6.99
N MET A 110 1.45 12.60 -6.52
CA MET A 110 1.77 13.76 -5.68
C MET A 110 2.56 13.35 -4.42
N ARG A 111 2.11 12.31 -3.72
CA ARG A 111 2.77 11.82 -2.48
C ARG A 111 4.18 11.29 -2.75
N ARG A 112 4.41 10.56 -3.86
CA ARG A 112 5.75 10.12 -4.28
C ARG A 112 6.69 11.31 -4.55
N LEU A 113 6.25 12.32 -5.28
CA LEU A 113 7.04 13.55 -5.52
C LEU A 113 7.39 14.28 -4.22
N ARG A 114 6.43 14.37 -3.29
CA ARG A 114 6.64 14.99 -1.97
C ARG A 114 7.63 14.19 -1.14
N ALA A 115 7.51 12.85 -1.12
CA ALA A 115 8.43 11.96 -0.43
C ALA A 115 9.86 12.09 -0.96
N LEU A 116 10.06 12.15 -2.28
CA LEU A 116 11.36 12.41 -2.89
C LEU A 116 11.91 13.78 -2.48
N SER A 117 11.07 14.82 -2.43
CA SER A 117 11.49 16.13 -1.96
C SER A 117 11.90 16.12 -0.48
N VAL A 118 11.21 15.35 0.37
CA VAL A 118 11.61 15.15 1.78
C VAL A 118 12.96 14.45 1.88
N ALA A 119 13.21 13.45 1.02
CA ALA A 119 14.52 12.80 0.94
C ALA A 119 15.63 13.74 0.41
N GLY A 120 15.27 14.85 -0.25
CA GLY A 120 16.21 15.86 -0.74
C GLY A 120 16.36 15.90 -2.26
N TRP A 121 15.56 15.12 -3.01
CA TRP A 121 15.54 15.15 -4.47
C TRP A 121 14.79 16.39 -4.99
N PRO A 122 15.44 17.34 -5.66
CA PRO A 122 14.76 18.50 -6.22
C PRO A 122 13.85 18.06 -7.37
N VAL A 123 12.64 18.62 -7.45
CA VAL A 123 11.65 18.22 -8.49
C VAL A 123 12.19 18.33 -9.91
N ARG A 124 13.12 19.26 -10.16
CA ARG A 124 13.72 19.43 -11.48
C ARG A 124 14.54 18.20 -11.87
N HIS A 125 15.32 17.66 -10.93
CA HIS A 125 16.07 16.42 -11.14
C HIS A 125 15.12 15.24 -11.39
N VAL A 126 14.04 15.12 -10.61
CA VAL A 126 13.04 14.07 -10.82
C VAL A 126 12.37 14.20 -12.20
N ALA A 127 12.04 15.42 -12.63
CA ALA A 127 11.44 15.66 -13.94
C ALA A 127 12.41 15.35 -15.10
N ASP A 128 13.67 15.75 -14.97
CA ASP A 128 14.72 15.48 -15.95
C ASP A 128 14.96 13.95 -16.07
N HIS A 129 15.01 13.23 -14.95
CA HIS A 129 15.14 11.76 -14.90
C HIS A 129 13.97 11.05 -15.59
N MET A 130 12.75 11.56 -15.40
CA MET A 130 11.56 11.06 -16.08
C MET A 130 11.48 11.48 -17.56
N GLY A 131 12.30 12.41 -18.05
CA GLY A 131 12.07 13.04 -19.35
C GLY A 131 10.72 13.79 -19.44
N ALA A 132 10.24 14.33 -18.32
CA ALA A 132 8.94 14.98 -18.20
C ALA A 132 9.06 16.50 -17.97
N SER A 133 7.96 17.23 -18.22
CA SER A 133 7.93 18.69 -17.99
C SER A 133 8.08 19.03 -16.50
N TRP A 134 9.09 19.84 -16.17
CA TRP A 134 9.32 20.37 -14.83
C TRP A 134 8.10 21.10 -14.25
N ASP A 135 7.46 21.97 -15.03
CA ASP A 135 6.28 22.73 -14.57
C ASP A 135 5.11 21.81 -14.25
N SER A 136 4.90 20.76 -15.06
CA SER A 136 3.87 19.76 -14.80
C SER A 136 4.12 19.04 -13.46
N GLN A 137 5.35 18.59 -13.21
CA GLN A 137 5.70 17.92 -11.95
C GLN A 137 5.63 18.87 -10.75
N LYS A 138 5.93 20.16 -10.96
CA LYS A 138 5.80 21.19 -9.92
C LYS A 138 4.34 21.41 -9.51
N GLN A 139 3.42 21.52 -10.47
CA GLN A 139 1.98 21.62 -10.21
C GLN A 139 1.45 20.36 -9.51
N LEU A 140 1.87 19.19 -9.99
CA LEU A 140 1.48 17.89 -9.42
C LEU A 140 1.94 17.75 -7.97
N ARG A 141 3.21 18.07 -7.65
CA ARG A 141 3.74 18.04 -6.28
C ARG A 141 2.97 18.96 -5.32
N ARG A 142 2.51 20.12 -5.80
CA ARG A 142 1.71 21.07 -5.00
C ARG A 142 0.28 20.59 -4.77
N GLY A 143 -0.18 19.60 -5.51
CA GLY A 143 -1.56 19.11 -5.43
C GLY A 143 -2.55 19.98 -6.21
N GLU A 144 -2.06 20.75 -7.19
CA GLU A 144 -2.91 21.59 -8.07
C GLU A 144 -3.65 20.76 -9.13
N ARG A 145 -3.36 19.46 -9.23
CA ARG A 145 -3.98 18.50 -10.15
C ARG A 145 -4.66 17.39 -9.36
N THR A 146 -5.92 17.13 -9.67
CA THR A 146 -6.70 16.03 -9.06
C THR A 146 -6.53 14.70 -9.81
N THR A 147 -6.16 14.75 -11.09
CA THR A 147 -5.94 13.59 -11.94
C THR A 147 -4.63 13.67 -12.72
N VAL A 148 -4.13 12.52 -13.12
CA VAL A 148 -2.90 12.35 -13.90
C VAL A 148 -3.08 11.21 -14.91
N LEU A 149 -2.38 11.27 -16.05
CA LEU A 149 -2.37 10.16 -17.00
C LEU A 149 -1.65 8.95 -16.42
N LEU A 150 -2.17 7.75 -16.69
CA LEU A 150 -1.59 6.51 -16.20
C LEU A 150 -0.12 6.35 -16.61
N ARG A 151 0.25 6.73 -17.85
CA ARG A 151 1.67 6.73 -18.28
C ARG A 151 2.58 7.55 -17.36
N THR A 152 2.11 8.73 -16.93
CA THR A 152 2.89 9.61 -16.06
C THR A 152 2.98 9.03 -14.65
N ALA A 153 1.89 8.44 -14.16
CA ALA A 153 1.90 7.76 -12.86
C ALA A 153 2.83 6.54 -12.84
N ARG A 154 2.88 5.75 -13.92
CA ARG A 154 3.82 4.63 -14.11
C ARG A 154 5.26 5.10 -14.08
N GLN A 155 5.59 6.07 -14.93
CA GLN A 155 6.94 6.59 -15.04
C GLN A 155 7.42 7.22 -13.73
N LEU A 156 6.52 7.88 -13.00
CA LEU A 156 6.84 8.43 -11.68
C LEU A 156 6.99 7.33 -10.62
N ARG A 157 6.22 6.25 -10.70
CA ARG A 157 6.36 5.08 -9.80
C ARG A 157 7.74 4.44 -10.00
N GLU A 158 8.13 4.20 -11.24
CA GLU A 158 9.46 3.66 -11.60
C GLU A 158 10.57 4.59 -11.11
N THR A 159 10.50 5.89 -11.44
CA THR A 159 11.49 6.88 -10.97
C THR A 159 11.55 6.95 -9.43
N TYR A 160 10.41 6.83 -8.76
CA TYR A 160 10.37 6.80 -7.30
C TYR A 160 11.06 5.57 -6.73
N GLU A 161 10.79 4.38 -7.29
CA GLU A 161 11.41 3.12 -6.86
C GLU A 161 12.93 3.12 -7.07
N GLU A 162 13.41 3.77 -8.14
CA GLU A 162 14.84 3.97 -8.40
C GLU A 162 15.46 4.96 -7.40
N LEU A 163 14.90 6.16 -7.28
CA LEU A 163 15.53 7.25 -6.51
C LEU A 163 15.40 7.09 -4.99
N VAL A 164 14.44 6.32 -4.48
CA VAL A 164 14.25 6.14 -3.03
C VAL A 164 15.39 5.35 -2.38
N GLY A 165 16.11 4.53 -3.16
CA GLY A 165 17.25 3.74 -2.69
C GLY A 165 18.62 4.43 -2.84
N LEU A 166 18.66 5.61 -3.46
CA LEU A 166 19.90 6.33 -3.77
C LEU A 166 20.11 7.52 -2.84
N ASP A 167 21.37 7.93 -2.66
CA ASP A 167 21.73 9.13 -1.88
C ASP A 167 21.70 10.39 -2.77
N PRO A 168 20.78 11.35 -2.54
CA PRO A 168 20.73 12.59 -3.31
C PRO A 168 22.04 13.40 -3.28
N TYR A 169 22.89 13.27 -2.25
CA TYR A 169 24.17 13.99 -2.17
C TYR A 169 25.20 13.53 -3.21
N GLU A 170 25.05 12.31 -3.75
CA GLU A 170 25.90 11.79 -4.83
C GLU A 170 25.46 12.31 -6.21
N HIS A 171 24.20 12.72 -6.35
CA HIS A 171 23.58 13.07 -7.63
C HIS A 171 23.21 14.56 -7.76
N CYS A 172 23.15 15.28 -6.65
CA CYS A 172 22.77 16.69 -6.57
C CYS A 172 23.78 17.49 -5.73
N ARG A 173 23.84 18.80 -5.97
CA ARG A 173 24.69 19.69 -5.16
C ARG A 173 24.19 19.68 -3.70
N PRO A 174 25.06 19.56 -2.68
CA PRO A 174 24.65 19.47 -1.27
C PRO A 174 23.70 20.59 -0.83
N ALA A 175 23.98 21.85 -1.21
CA ALA A 175 23.13 22.99 -0.88
C ALA A 175 21.69 22.86 -1.43
N VAL A 176 21.53 22.24 -2.61
CA VAL A 176 20.20 22.00 -3.22
C VAL A 176 19.47 20.89 -2.48
N VAL A 177 20.18 19.83 -2.09
CA VAL A 177 19.61 18.71 -1.32
C VAL A 177 19.08 19.22 0.02
N THR A 178 19.90 19.93 0.80
CA THR A 178 19.53 20.50 2.10
C THR A 178 18.39 21.51 1.98
N SER A 179 18.42 22.38 0.98
CA SER A 179 17.34 23.36 0.75
C SER A 179 16.02 22.67 0.39
N THR A 180 16.06 21.65 -0.46
CA THR A 180 14.88 20.92 -0.90
C THR A 180 14.23 20.17 0.26
N SER A 181 15.02 19.43 1.04
CA SER A 181 14.51 18.66 2.18
C SER A 181 13.94 19.58 3.26
N THR A 182 14.62 20.70 3.55
CA THR A 182 14.15 21.70 4.52
C THR A 182 12.82 22.34 4.08
N GLN A 183 12.71 22.73 2.81
CA GLN A 183 11.46 23.29 2.28
C GLN A 183 10.32 22.25 2.31
N ALA A 184 10.61 20.99 1.99
CA ALA A 184 9.63 19.91 2.03
C ALA A 184 9.14 19.65 3.46
N ALA A 185 10.04 19.64 4.44
CA ALA A 185 9.70 19.52 5.86
C ALA A 185 8.85 20.71 6.34
N ALA A 186 9.23 21.93 6.00
CA ALA A 186 8.46 23.14 6.33
C ALA A 186 7.06 23.16 5.68
N SER A 187 6.90 22.48 4.54
CA SER A 187 5.61 22.31 3.86
C SER A 187 4.73 21.22 4.49
N GLY A 188 5.19 20.58 5.57
CA GLY A 188 4.47 19.50 6.25
C GLY A 188 4.36 18.22 5.42
N TRP A 189 5.29 18.01 4.49
CA TRP A 189 5.29 16.81 3.65
C TRP A 189 5.91 15.62 4.37
N TYR A 190 5.46 14.43 3.99
CA TYR A 190 5.84 13.19 4.66
C TYR A 190 6.84 12.39 3.84
N PRO A 191 7.79 11.69 4.50
CA PRO A 191 8.74 10.82 3.82
C PRO A 191 8.04 9.61 3.19
N ALA A 192 8.74 8.93 2.28
CA ALA A 192 8.33 7.69 1.62
C ALA A 192 7.77 6.67 2.61
N ALA A 193 8.51 6.47 3.70
CA ALA A 193 8.16 5.54 4.75
C ALA A 193 6.72 5.80 5.24
N ALA A 194 6.32 7.06 5.47
CA ALA A 194 5.02 7.45 6.02
C ALA A 194 3.78 6.85 5.34
N TRP A 195 3.91 6.35 4.12
CA TRP A 195 2.80 5.88 3.32
C TRP A 195 2.74 4.37 3.11
N ALA A 196 3.76 3.60 3.49
CA ALA A 196 3.80 2.14 3.29
C ALA A 196 3.30 1.69 1.89
N ASP A 197 2.38 0.72 1.86
CA ASP A 197 1.63 0.21 0.70
C ASP A 197 0.34 1.00 0.40
N VAL A 198 -0.01 2.01 1.20
CA VAL A 198 -1.26 2.78 1.08
C VAL A 198 -1.07 4.15 0.40
N ILE A 199 0.08 4.39 -0.23
CA ILE A 199 0.44 5.70 -0.81
C ILE A 199 -0.56 6.20 -1.87
N ASP A 200 -1.23 5.30 -2.59
CA ASP A 200 -2.18 5.63 -3.64
C ASP A 200 -3.61 5.86 -3.13
N ASP A 201 -3.94 5.42 -1.91
CA ASP A 201 -5.28 5.56 -1.34
C ASP A 201 -5.56 7.00 -0.89
N PRO A 202 -6.52 7.72 -1.52
CA PRO A 202 -6.83 9.10 -1.15
C PRO A 202 -7.32 9.25 0.29
N GLU A 203 -7.95 8.23 0.86
CA GLU A 203 -8.46 8.25 2.23
C GLU A 203 -7.39 7.85 3.26
N ALA A 204 -6.29 7.24 2.80
CA ALA A 204 -5.18 6.89 3.67
C ALA A 204 -4.52 8.13 4.25
N LYS A 205 -4.19 8.03 5.53
CA LYS A 205 -3.45 9.05 6.28
C LYS A 205 -2.00 8.60 6.41
N PRO A 206 -1.03 9.51 6.30
CA PRO A 206 0.36 9.16 6.52
C PRO A 206 0.52 8.72 7.97
N TRP A 207 1.36 7.73 8.20
CA TRP A 207 1.79 7.47 9.55
C TRP A 207 2.53 8.69 10.07
N GLN A 208 2.26 9.05 11.32
CA GLN A 208 2.98 10.09 12.02
C GLN A 208 3.72 9.45 13.18
N VAL A 209 4.99 9.80 13.35
CA VAL A 209 5.67 9.57 14.61
C VAL A 209 5.00 10.50 15.62
N VAL A 210 4.27 9.93 16.60
CA VAL A 210 3.54 10.74 17.60
C VAL A 210 4.57 11.48 18.46
N ARG A 211 4.53 12.82 18.40
CA ARG A 211 5.34 13.69 19.27
C ARG A 211 4.62 13.89 20.60
N CYS A 212 5.37 14.00 21.71
CA CYS A 212 4.81 14.32 23.01
C CYS A 212 4.23 15.75 23.00
N SER A 213 2.89 15.88 22.99
CA SER A 213 2.20 17.18 22.85
C SER A 213 1.63 17.73 24.18
N TYR A 214 2.11 17.27 25.34
CA TYR A 214 1.59 17.73 26.64
C TYR A 214 2.31 19.00 27.12
N PRO A 215 1.60 20.15 27.27
CA PRO A 215 2.22 21.44 27.56
C PRO A 215 2.95 21.53 28.90
N THR A 216 2.60 20.68 29.87
CA THR A 216 3.08 20.72 31.25
C THR A 216 4.11 19.62 31.57
N CYS A 217 4.74 19.03 30.55
CA CYS A 217 5.76 18.02 30.77
C CYS A 217 6.96 18.61 31.54
N ILE A 218 7.29 18.04 32.70
CA ILE A 218 8.39 18.47 33.60
C ILE A 218 9.76 18.52 32.88
N ASN A 219 9.96 17.70 31.85
CA ASN A 219 11.21 17.67 31.06
C ASN A 219 11.21 18.65 29.87
N GLY A 220 10.21 19.53 29.79
CA GLY A 220 10.01 20.51 28.74
C GLY A 220 9.41 19.89 27.47
N SER A 221 8.34 20.50 26.97
CA SER A 221 7.92 20.32 25.57
C SER A 221 8.95 20.99 24.67
N LYS A 222 10.09 20.33 24.47
CA LYS A 222 10.99 20.70 23.38
C LYS A 222 10.62 19.80 22.22
N ASP A 223 10.07 20.43 21.18
CA ASP A 223 9.96 19.83 19.86
C ASP A 223 11.25 19.03 19.59
N GLU A 224 11.12 17.75 19.23
CA GLU A 224 12.19 16.80 18.84
C GLU A 224 12.62 15.68 19.84
N ARG A 225 11.87 15.35 20.91
CA ARG A 225 12.13 14.12 21.71
C ARG A 225 10.97 13.11 21.80
N LEU A 226 11.34 11.81 21.88
CA LEU A 226 10.48 10.65 22.23
C LEU A 226 9.73 10.86 23.57
N LEU A 227 8.64 10.11 23.78
CA LEU A 227 7.78 10.18 24.98
C LEU A 227 8.57 10.08 26.30
N CYS A 228 8.13 10.80 27.34
CA CYS A 228 8.72 10.65 28.67
C CYS A 228 8.28 9.35 29.36
N ASP A 229 9.13 8.84 30.26
CA ASP A 229 9.00 7.57 30.96
C ASP A 229 7.66 7.39 31.72
N THR A 230 7.11 8.49 32.24
CA THR A 230 5.79 8.51 32.92
C THR A 230 4.63 8.21 31.96
N HIS A 231 4.68 8.71 30.73
CA HIS A 231 3.64 8.48 29.73
C HIS A 231 3.75 7.09 29.09
N LEU A 232 4.97 6.57 28.94
CA LEU A 232 5.21 5.20 28.54
C LEU A 232 4.53 4.21 29.52
N LYS A 233 4.70 4.44 30.83
CA LYS A 233 4.08 3.63 31.90
C LYS A 233 2.55 3.68 31.92
N LEU A 234 1.95 4.82 31.56
CA LEU A 234 0.49 4.98 31.46
C LEU A 234 -0.11 4.20 30.29
N LEU A 235 0.59 4.16 29.14
CA LEU A 235 0.21 3.35 27.99
C LEU A 235 0.32 1.85 28.31
N GLN A 236 1.44 1.44 28.90
CA GLN A 236 1.66 0.07 29.37
C GLN A 236 0.52 -0.43 30.28
N LYS A 237 0.04 0.42 31.19
CA LYS A 237 -1.05 0.10 32.14
C LYS A 237 -2.42 -0.11 31.47
N ARG A 238 -2.63 0.40 30.25
CA ARG A 238 -3.87 0.19 29.46
C ARG A 238 -3.83 -1.06 28.59
N GLY A 239 -2.80 -1.91 28.72
CA GLY A 239 -2.63 -3.12 27.90
C GLY A 239 -2.06 -2.83 26.51
N THR A 240 -1.55 -1.63 26.29
CA THR A 240 -0.85 -1.22 25.07
C THR A 240 0.59 -0.93 25.45
N LEU A 241 1.55 -1.82 25.20
CA LEU A 241 2.95 -1.45 25.40
C LEU A 241 3.35 -0.29 24.46
N ASP A 242 2.76 -0.18 23.26
CA ASP A 242 3.15 0.85 22.26
C ASP A 242 1.99 1.58 21.53
N GLY A 243 0.71 1.36 21.89
CA GLY A 243 -0.43 2.00 21.20
C GLY A 243 -0.62 1.61 19.72
N ALA A 244 -0.30 0.37 19.34
CA ALA A 244 -0.05 -0.01 17.94
C ALA A 244 -1.26 -0.14 16.98
N ARG A 245 -1.05 0.30 15.72
CA ARG A 245 -0.97 -0.48 14.44
C ARG A 245 -0.65 0.51 13.28
N LEU A 246 0.25 0.35 12.30
CA LEU A 246 0.95 -0.79 11.64
C LEU A 246 2.21 -0.26 10.90
N MET A 247 3.20 -1.14 10.66
CA MET A 247 4.48 -1.01 9.91
C MET A 247 5.68 -0.38 10.67
N ARG A 248 6.46 -1.25 11.33
CA ARG A 248 7.75 -0.93 11.97
C ARG A 248 8.84 -0.79 10.90
N ASN A 249 9.65 0.26 10.94
CA ASN A 249 10.81 0.38 10.05
C ASN A 249 11.88 -0.66 10.42
N THR A 250 12.82 -0.95 9.50
CA THR A 250 13.84 -2.00 9.65
C THR A 250 14.61 -1.89 10.96
N GLN A 251 14.94 -0.68 11.39
CA GLN A 251 15.70 -0.44 12.60
C GLN A 251 14.89 -0.72 13.89
N ALA A 252 13.64 -0.25 13.97
CA ALA A 252 12.76 -0.51 15.10
C ALA A 252 12.47 -2.02 15.27
N LEU A 253 12.33 -2.73 14.15
CA LEU A 253 12.12 -4.17 14.17
C LEU A 253 13.35 -4.93 14.69
N LEU A 254 14.57 -4.45 14.39
CA LEU A 254 15.83 -4.99 14.92
C LEU A 254 16.05 -4.65 16.39
N GLU A 255 15.67 -3.45 16.83
CA GLU A 255 15.76 -3.02 18.23
C GLU A 255 14.80 -3.82 19.14
N ASP A 256 13.57 -4.05 18.67
CA ASP A 256 12.61 -4.91 19.40
C ASP A 256 13.09 -6.38 19.43
N ALA A 257 13.67 -6.87 18.33
CA ALA A 257 14.26 -8.20 18.29
C ALA A 257 15.41 -8.32 19.30
N ARG A 258 16.27 -7.30 19.41
CA ARG A 258 17.33 -7.24 20.44
C ARG A 258 16.75 -7.30 21.85
N PHE A 259 15.73 -6.51 22.13
CA PHE A 259 15.10 -6.48 23.44
C PHE A 259 14.50 -7.84 23.84
N ILE A 260 13.78 -8.50 22.94
CA ILE A 260 13.21 -9.85 23.19
C ILE A 260 14.33 -10.87 23.44
N LEU A 261 15.40 -10.83 22.65
CA LEU A 261 16.54 -11.74 22.82
C LEU A 261 17.31 -11.53 24.12
N ALA A 262 17.29 -10.32 24.69
CA ALA A 262 17.94 -9.99 25.96
C ALA A 262 17.06 -10.36 27.17
N THR A 263 15.74 -10.25 27.05
CA THR A 263 14.81 -10.37 28.19
C THR A 263 14.16 -11.75 28.33
N ASP A 264 13.70 -12.33 27.22
CA ASP A 264 13.06 -13.65 27.18
C ASP A 264 13.27 -14.29 25.79
N PRO A 265 14.49 -14.78 25.50
CA PRO A 265 14.82 -15.32 24.19
C PRO A 265 13.96 -16.57 23.91
N PRO A 266 13.27 -16.63 22.77
CA PRO A 266 12.54 -17.83 22.39
C PRO A 266 13.56 -18.92 22.02
N ILE A 267 13.84 -19.83 22.95
CA ILE A 267 14.76 -20.95 22.74
C ILE A 267 13.96 -22.18 22.35
N ASN A 268 14.38 -22.86 21.28
CA ASN A 268 13.81 -24.14 20.91
C ASN A 268 14.26 -25.20 21.93
N PRO A 269 13.34 -25.92 22.59
CA PRO A 269 13.68 -26.84 23.69
C PRO A 269 14.53 -28.02 23.23
N ASN A 270 14.40 -28.44 21.96
CA ASN A 270 15.10 -29.60 21.41
C ASN A 270 16.51 -29.27 20.92
N THR A 271 16.71 -28.08 20.35
CA THR A 271 18.00 -27.68 19.75
C THR A 271 18.82 -26.73 20.61
N GLN A 272 18.22 -26.15 21.66
CA GLN A 272 18.83 -25.13 22.52
C GLN A 272 19.31 -23.88 21.76
N GLN A 273 18.82 -23.66 20.54
CA GLN A 273 19.10 -22.50 19.70
C GLN A 273 17.94 -21.50 19.71
N ILE A 274 18.20 -20.26 19.29
CA ILE A 274 17.16 -19.23 19.12
C ILE A 274 16.19 -19.69 18.03
N ASP A 275 14.91 -19.75 18.38
CA ASP A 275 13.82 -20.05 17.47
C ASP A 275 13.42 -18.77 16.71
N GLY A 276 13.88 -18.68 15.46
CA GLY A 276 13.61 -17.54 14.59
C GLY A 276 12.13 -17.35 14.25
N GLU A 277 11.38 -18.43 14.09
CA GLU A 277 9.94 -18.37 13.78
C GLU A 277 9.15 -17.80 14.96
N ARG A 278 9.45 -18.28 16.16
CA ARG A 278 8.80 -17.79 17.39
C ARG A 278 9.21 -16.35 17.74
N LEU A 279 10.43 -15.94 17.41
CA LEU A 279 10.86 -14.54 17.50
C LEU A 279 10.07 -13.65 16.53
N ALA A 280 9.91 -14.09 15.27
CA ALA A 280 9.15 -13.35 14.27
C ALA A 280 7.67 -13.23 14.64
N GLU A 281 7.07 -14.29 15.18
CA GLU A 281 5.69 -14.29 15.70
C GLU A 281 5.50 -13.23 16.79
N ARG A 282 6.42 -13.16 17.77
CA ARG A 282 6.39 -12.14 18.84
C ARG A 282 6.52 -10.71 18.32
N LEU A 283 7.24 -10.52 17.22
CA LEU A 283 7.42 -9.23 16.56
C LEU A 283 6.25 -8.86 15.62
N GLY A 284 5.27 -9.76 15.46
CA GLY A 284 4.13 -9.56 14.56
C GLY A 284 4.52 -9.59 13.08
N THR A 285 5.57 -10.33 12.73
CA THR A 285 6.08 -10.49 11.36
C THR A 285 6.30 -11.97 11.01
N THR A 286 6.75 -12.26 9.78
CA THR A 286 7.12 -13.62 9.35
C THR A 286 8.62 -13.84 9.44
N TRP A 287 9.06 -15.09 9.65
CA TRP A 287 10.48 -15.42 9.70
C TRP A 287 11.22 -15.00 8.42
N ALA A 288 10.67 -15.30 7.25
CA ALA A 288 11.25 -14.89 5.97
C ALA A 288 11.38 -13.36 5.81
N ALA A 289 10.48 -12.58 6.41
CA ALA A 289 10.59 -11.12 6.41
C ALA A 289 11.69 -10.64 7.36
N LEU A 290 11.77 -11.18 8.58
CA LEU A 290 12.82 -10.88 9.54
C LEU A 290 14.20 -11.28 9.04
N GLU A 291 14.32 -12.45 8.41
CA GLU A 291 15.58 -12.98 7.86
C GLU A 291 16.14 -12.08 6.76
N ARG A 292 15.30 -11.58 5.84
CA ARG A 292 15.71 -10.60 4.82
C ARG A 292 16.22 -9.30 5.43
N LEU A 293 15.66 -8.87 6.55
CA LEU A 293 16.10 -7.66 7.27
C LEU A 293 17.46 -7.88 7.93
N LEU A 294 17.68 -9.04 8.55
CA LEU A 294 18.95 -9.40 9.16
C LEU A 294 20.07 -9.48 8.12
N ILE A 295 19.81 -10.12 6.97
CA ILE A 295 20.74 -10.18 5.85
C ILE A 295 21.10 -8.76 5.36
N ARG A 296 20.09 -7.90 5.16
CA ARG A 296 20.30 -6.51 4.72
C ARG A 296 21.12 -5.68 5.72
N ALA A 297 21.01 -5.98 7.02
CA ALA A 297 21.74 -5.31 8.08
C ALA A 297 23.10 -5.98 8.40
N GLU A 298 23.50 -7.02 7.65
CA GLU A 298 24.70 -7.83 7.91
C GLU A 298 24.75 -8.47 9.32
N LEU A 299 23.58 -8.71 9.89
CA LEU A 299 23.39 -9.29 11.22
C LEU A 299 22.91 -10.74 11.11
N ASN A 300 23.24 -11.55 12.12
CA ASN A 300 22.57 -12.83 12.38
C ASN A 300 22.01 -12.80 13.81
N LEU A 301 21.18 -13.78 14.19
CA LEU A 301 20.55 -13.80 15.52
C LEU A 301 21.58 -13.78 16.67
N GLY A 302 22.76 -14.40 16.47
CA GLY A 302 23.85 -14.38 17.44
C GLY A 302 24.48 -12.99 17.62
N LYS A 303 24.82 -12.32 16.51
CA LYS A 303 25.33 -10.94 16.50
C LYS A 303 24.30 -9.96 17.05
N LEU A 304 23.02 -10.15 16.68
CA LEU A 304 21.92 -9.31 17.14
C LEU A 304 21.82 -9.34 18.67
N ARG A 305 21.93 -10.53 19.27
CA ARG A 305 21.93 -10.72 20.73
C ARG A 305 23.15 -10.10 21.43
N GLN A 306 24.34 -10.13 20.82
CA GLN A 306 25.58 -9.58 21.42
C GLN A 306 25.64 -8.05 21.43
N THR A 307 24.84 -7.39 20.58
CA THR A 307 24.75 -5.92 20.46
C THR A 307 23.65 -5.28 21.32
N ALA A 308 23.04 -6.03 22.23
CA ALA A 308 21.97 -5.60 23.14
C ALA A 308 22.50 -5.48 24.58
#